data_AF-A0A3A0DP80-F1
#
_entry.id   AF-A0A3A0DP80-F1
#
_cell.length_a   1.000
_cell.length_b   1.000
_cell.length_c   1.000
_cell.angle_alpha   90.00
_cell.angle_beta   90.00
_cell.angle_gamma   90.00
#
_symmetry.space_group_name_H-M   'P 1'
#
loop_
_entity.id
_entity.type
_entity.pdbx_description
1 polymer ?
#
loop_
_entity_poly.entity_id
_entity_poly.type
_entity_poly.pdbx_seq_one_letter_code
_entity_poly.pdbx_strand_id
1 'polypeptide(L)'
;MSDAMTEIEEPLLTQRIGVRYGASYMSWPMGRIDVHLGRFTVNGARFTRENVVALVRHHGFLSRGIRIVHRNPNTSPKICIFSLNPNRLETALRGAGFDVVETLAEPETTT
;
A
#
# COMPACT_ATOMS: atom_id res chain seq x y z
N MET A 1 -11.45 -9.87 -33.75
CA MET A 1 -11.20 -10.31 -32.36
C MET A 1 -10.49 -9.14 -31.69
N SER A 2 -11.13 -8.58 -30.67
CA SER A 2 -10.88 -7.24 -30.14
C SER A 2 -9.44 -7.04 -29.67
N ASP A 3 -8.77 -6.05 -30.26
CA ASP A 3 -7.65 -5.38 -29.62
C ASP A 3 -8.16 -4.81 -28.29
N ALA A 4 -7.71 -5.42 -27.20
CA ALA A 4 -7.92 -4.90 -25.87
C ALA A 4 -7.23 -3.53 -25.80
N MET A 5 -8.01 -2.47 -26.02
CA MET A 5 -7.69 -1.12 -25.58
C MET A 5 -7.32 -1.22 -24.11
N THR A 6 -6.02 -1.31 -23.84
CA THR A 6 -5.50 -1.09 -22.50
C THR A 6 -5.60 0.41 -22.33
N GLU A 7 -6.79 0.88 -21.94
CA GLU A 7 -6.96 2.23 -21.42
C GLU A 7 -5.91 2.37 -20.32
N ILE A 8 -4.87 3.16 -20.61
CA ILE A 8 -3.85 3.49 -19.63
C ILE A 8 -4.52 4.48 -18.69
N GLU A 9 -5.25 3.94 -17.73
CA GLU A 9 -5.93 4.70 -16.70
C GLU A 9 -4.90 5.55 -15.95
N GLU A 10 -5.03 6.87 -16.04
CA GLU A 10 -4.12 7.79 -15.36
C GLU A 10 -4.17 7.55 -13.84
N PRO A 11 -3.01 7.48 -13.17
CA PRO A 11 -2.97 7.28 -11.73
C PRO A 11 -3.43 8.54 -10.99
N LEU A 12 -4.27 8.35 -9.97
CA LEU A 12 -4.64 9.36 -8.97
C LEU A 12 -3.42 9.91 -8.22
N LEU A 13 -2.39 9.07 -8.07
CA LEU A 13 -1.13 9.45 -7.44
C LEU A 13 0.01 8.57 -7.93
N THR A 14 1.11 9.19 -8.34
CA THR A 14 2.42 8.55 -8.54
C THR A 14 3.41 9.18 -7.58
N GLN A 15 4.07 8.37 -6.76
CA GLN A 15 5.11 8.88 -5.86
C GLN A 15 6.21 7.85 -5.56
N ARG A 16 7.38 8.37 -5.20
CA ARG A 16 8.46 7.59 -4.63
C ARG A 16 8.21 7.34 -3.15
N ILE A 17 8.52 6.13 -2.70
CA ILE A 17 8.29 5.67 -1.33
C ILE A 17 9.48 4.88 -0.82
N GLY A 18 9.64 4.83 0.49
CA GLY A 18 10.43 3.78 1.13
C GLY A 18 9.59 2.52 1.27
N VAL A 19 10.09 1.37 0.84
CA VAL A 19 9.40 0.08 1.06
C VAL A 19 10.22 -0.76 2.00
N ARG A 20 9.59 -1.45 2.94
CA ARG A 20 10.28 -2.37 3.84
C ARG A 20 9.64 -3.75 3.83
N TYR A 21 10.46 -4.75 3.60
CA TYR A 21 10.12 -6.17 3.61
C TYR A 21 10.71 -6.81 4.89
N GLY A 22 9.99 -7.67 5.62
CA GLY A 22 10.52 -8.34 6.82
C GLY A 22 11.68 -9.30 6.50
N ALA A 23 12.64 -9.64 7.37
CA ALA A 23 12.79 -9.45 8.82
C ALA A 23 14.04 -8.65 9.26
N SER A 24 14.91 -8.21 8.34
CA SER A 24 16.14 -7.48 8.68
C SER A 24 15.91 -5.97 8.59
N TYR A 25 16.04 -5.28 9.72
CA TYR A 25 15.62 -3.90 9.98
C TYR A 25 16.37 -2.78 9.21
N MET A 26 17.07 -3.04 8.10
CA MET A 26 18.08 -2.07 7.60
C MET A 26 18.05 -1.68 6.11
N SER A 27 17.24 -2.30 5.25
CA SER A 27 17.17 -1.86 3.84
C SER A 27 15.84 -1.19 3.55
N TRP A 28 15.90 0.08 3.15
CA TRP A 28 14.81 0.83 2.53
C TRP A 28 15.03 0.83 1.01
N PRO A 29 14.60 -0.20 0.25
CA PRO A 29 14.51 -0.02 -1.19
C PRO A 29 13.62 1.18 -1.49
N MET A 30 14.17 2.11 -2.28
CA MET A 30 13.39 3.15 -2.94
C MET A 30 12.42 2.44 -3.89
N GLY A 31 11.14 2.61 -3.62
CA GLY A 31 10.07 2.07 -4.45
C GLY A 31 9.25 3.16 -5.11
N ARG A 32 8.36 2.73 -6.00
CA ARG A 32 7.33 3.57 -6.61
C ARG A 32 5.97 2.97 -6.27
N ILE A 33 5.04 3.85 -5.91
CA ILE A 33 3.62 3.52 -5.81
C ILE A 33 2.83 4.34 -6.83
N ASP A 34 1.96 3.65 -7.55
CA ASP A 34 0.96 4.25 -8.43
C ASP A 34 -0.43 3.84 -7.94
N VAL A 35 -1.29 4.81 -7.67
CA VAL A 35 -2.66 4.60 -7.18
C VAL A 35 -3.63 4.88 -8.32
N HIS A 36 -4.54 3.95 -8.60
CA HIS A 36 -5.56 4.04 -9.63
C HIS A 36 -6.94 3.79 -9.00
N LEU A 37 -8.04 3.93 -9.73
CA LEU A 37 -9.35 3.62 -9.17
C LEU A 37 -9.44 2.11 -8.83
N GLY A 38 -9.79 1.78 -7.59
CA GLY A 38 -9.96 0.40 -7.12
C GLY A 38 -8.68 -0.43 -6.95
N ARG A 39 -7.49 0.10 -7.26
CA ARG A 39 -6.20 -0.61 -7.14
C ARG A 39 -5.02 0.31 -6.92
N PHE A 40 -3.92 -0.25 -6.43
CA PHE A 40 -2.63 0.43 -6.47
C PHE A 40 -1.51 -0.57 -6.75
N THR A 41 -0.41 -0.10 -7.32
CA THR A 41 0.78 -0.92 -7.63
C THR A 41 1.97 -0.43 -6.83
N VAL A 42 2.80 -1.35 -6.35
CA VAL A 42 4.00 -1.04 -5.58
C VAL A 42 5.12 -1.88 -6.17
N ASN A 43 6.11 -1.24 -6.79
CA ASN A 43 7.23 -1.93 -7.46
C ASN A 43 6.77 -3.07 -8.40
N GLY A 44 5.70 -2.84 -9.16
CA GLY A 44 5.13 -3.82 -10.08
C GLY A 44 4.15 -4.83 -9.45
N ALA A 45 4.11 -4.96 -8.12
CA ALA A 45 3.11 -5.79 -7.43
C ALA A 45 1.76 -5.04 -7.37
N ARG A 46 0.69 -5.68 -7.85
CA ARG A 46 -0.66 -5.09 -7.88
C ARG A 46 -1.47 -5.47 -6.64
N PHE A 47 -2.07 -4.47 -6.00
CA PHE A 47 -2.95 -4.62 -4.85
C PHE A 47 -4.37 -4.16 -5.22
N THR A 48 -5.35 -4.98 -4.88
CA THR A 48 -6.79 -4.77 -5.11
C THR A 48 -7.52 -4.96 -3.79
N ARG A 49 -8.79 -4.53 -3.71
CA ARG A 49 -9.59 -4.72 -2.49
C ARG A 49 -9.67 -6.17 -2.01
N GLU A 50 -9.61 -7.14 -2.92
CA GLU A 50 -9.67 -8.58 -2.59
C GLU A 50 -8.41 -9.08 -1.88
N ASN A 51 -7.25 -8.49 -2.19
CA ASN A 51 -5.97 -8.93 -1.64
C ASN A 51 -5.42 -8.02 -0.54
N VAL A 52 -5.99 -6.84 -0.35
CA VAL A 52 -5.69 -5.92 0.75
C VAL A 52 -6.60 -6.27 1.93
N VAL A 53 -5.99 -6.66 3.04
CA VAL A 53 -6.69 -6.92 4.31
C VAL A 53 -6.90 -5.62 5.07
N ALA A 54 -5.88 -4.76 5.12
CA ALA A 54 -5.96 -3.45 5.76
C ALA A 54 -4.86 -2.50 5.29
N LEU A 55 -5.17 -1.20 5.31
CA LEU A 55 -4.19 -0.12 5.20
C LEU A 55 -4.15 0.60 6.54
N VAL A 56 -3.00 0.56 7.20
CA VAL A 56 -2.87 1.02 8.58
C VAL A 56 -1.89 2.19 8.64
N ARG A 57 -2.26 3.28 9.30
CA ARG A 57 -1.31 4.35 9.59
C ARG A 57 -0.18 3.80 10.46
N HIS A 58 1.05 4.00 10.04
CA HIS A 58 2.22 3.53 10.77
C HIS A 58 3.01 4.73 11.28
N HIS A 59 3.14 4.81 12.61
CA HIS A 59 3.95 5.81 13.29
C HIS A 59 5.26 5.14 13.73
N GLY A 60 6.30 5.27 12.90
CA GLY A 60 7.66 4.91 13.28
C GLY A 60 8.34 6.03 14.06
N PHE A 61 9.46 5.72 14.73
CA PHE A 61 10.21 6.65 15.59
C PHE A 61 10.67 7.94 14.87
N LEU A 62 10.88 7.88 13.54
CA LEU A 62 11.35 9.01 12.71
C LEU A 62 10.46 9.29 11.48
N SER A 63 9.37 8.53 11.26
CA SER A 63 8.58 8.67 10.03
C SER A 63 7.16 8.19 10.19
N ARG A 64 6.21 8.95 9.62
CA ARG A 64 4.82 8.55 9.41
C ARG A 64 4.70 7.84 8.06
N GLY A 65 3.96 6.74 7.99
CA GLY A 65 3.77 5.94 6.77
C GLY A 65 2.44 5.21 6.74
N ILE A 66 2.23 4.39 5.72
CA ILE A 66 1.07 3.50 5.59
C ILE A 66 1.57 2.07 5.45
N ARG A 67 1.24 1.23 6.43
CA ARG A 67 1.50 -0.20 6.36
C ARG A 67 0.39 -0.88 5.57
N ILE A 68 0.78 -1.76 4.65
CA ILE A 68 -0.17 -2.59 3.91
C ILE A 68 -0.18 -3.97 4.56
N VAL A 69 -1.35 -4.40 5.02
CA VAL A 69 -1.61 -5.79 5.37
C VAL A 69 -2.35 -6.41 4.20
N HIS A 70 -1.77 -7.45 3.59
CA HIS A 70 -2.31 -8.06 2.37
C HIS A 70 -2.07 -9.57 2.37
N ARG A 71 -2.76 -10.26 1.45
CA ARG A 71 -2.59 -11.69 1.17
C ARG A 71 -2.13 -11.97 -0.26
N ASN A 72 -1.64 -10.95 -0.97
CA ASN A 72 -1.16 -11.09 -2.34
C ASN A 72 -0.06 -12.18 -2.44
N PRO A 73 -0.27 -13.27 -3.19
CA PRO A 73 0.69 -14.36 -3.32
C PRO A 73 1.91 -13.99 -4.19
N ASN A 74 1.81 -12.92 -4.99
CA ASN A 74 2.87 -12.46 -5.89
C ASN A 74 3.88 -11.51 -5.21
N THR A 75 3.83 -11.38 -3.88
CA THR A 75 4.67 -10.45 -3.15
C THR A 75 5.00 -10.96 -1.75
N SER A 76 6.03 -10.38 -1.12
CA SER A 76 6.43 -10.77 0.23
C SER A 76 5.29 -10.54 1.22
N PRO A 77 5.03 -11.45 2.18
CA PRO A 77 3.87 -11.39 3.07
C PRO A 77 3.85 -10.20 4.04
N LYS A 78 4.93 -9.42 4.11
CA LYS A 78 5.04 -8.24 4.99
C LYS A 78 5.61 -7.06 4.23
N ILE A 79 4.77 -6.09 3.86
CA ILE A 79 5.16 -4.84 3.19
C ILE A 79 4.72 -3.63 4.01
N CYS A 80 5.68 -2.79 4.41
CA CYS A 80 5.41 -1.47 4.95
C CYS A 80 5.80 -0.40 3.92
N ILE A 81 4.91 0.56 3.66
CA ILE A 81 5.19 1.71 2.81
C ILE A 81 5.38 2.94 3.67
N PHE A 82 6.48 3.65 3.43
CA PHE A 82 6.78 4.91 4.04
C PHE A 82 6.68 5.99 2.97
N SER A 83 5.71 6.88 3.14
CA SER A 83 5.51 8.04 2.27
C SER A 83 6.01 9.29 2.99
N LEU A 84 6.74 10.14 2.28
CA LEU A 84 7.12 11.48 2.77
C LEU A 84 5.90 12.41 2.84
N ASN A 85 4.81 12.08 2.14
CA ASN A 85 3.55 12.78 2.20
C ASN A 85 2.40 11.80 2.48
N PRO A 86 2.22 11.38 3.75
CA PRO A 86 1.24 10.36 4.12
C PRO A 86 -0.20 10.83 3.91
N ASN A 87 -0.50 12.13 4.11
CA ASN A 87 -1.83 12.68 3.91
C ASN A 87 -2.25 12.59 2.43
N ARG A 88 -1.36 12.98 1.51
CA ARG A 88 -1.66 12.89 0.07
C ARG A 88 -1.86 11.44 -0.39
N LEU A 89 -1.05 10.52 0.13
CA LEU A 89 -1.22 9.09 -0.14
C LEU A 89 -2.55 8.57 0.39
N GLU A 90 -2.92 8.94 1.62
CA GLU A 90 -4.19 8.56 2.23
C GLU A 90 -5.38 9.08 1.42
N THR A 91 -5.36 10.35 0.99
CA THR A 91 -6.41 10.92 0.14
C THR A 91 -6.54 10.16 -1.18
N ALA A 92 -5.42 9.82 -1.83
CA ALA A 92 -5.43 9.07 -3.09
C ALA A 92 -5.97 7.64 -2.90
N LEU A 93 -5.56 6.96 -1.81
CA LEU A 93 -6.05 5.62 -1.48
C LEU A 93 -7.56 5.63 -1.18
N ARG A 94 -8.05 6.63 -0.44
CA ARG A 94 -9.48 6.82 -0.20
C ARG A 94 -10.24 7.13 -1.50
N GLY A 95 -9.67 7.97 -2.37
CA GLY A 95 -10.22 8.24 -3.71
C GLY A 95 -10.27 6.99 -4.59
N ALA A 96 -9.30 6.08 -4.44
CA ALA A 96 -9.32 4.75 -5.05
C ALA A 96 -10.28 3.76 -4.37
N GLY A 97 -10.95 4.18 -3.30
CA GLY A 97 -11.91 3.37 -2.55
C GLY A 97 -11.27 2.44 -1.52
N PHE A 98 -10.09 2.73 -1.01
CA PHE A 98 -9.52 2.01 0.13
C PHE A 98 -9.65 2.81 1.41
N ASP A 99 -10.08 2.14 2.47
CA ASP A 99 -10.10 2.74 3.80
C ASP A 99 -8.74 2.59 4.49
N VAL A 100 -8.29 3.68 5.10
CA VAL A 100 -7.05 3.75 5.87
C VAL A 100 -7.41 3.95 7.34
N VAL A 101 -7.06 2.97 8.18
CA VAL A 101 -7.37 2.94 9.61
C VAL A 101 -6.14 3.29 10.45
N GLU A 102 -6.34 3.78 11.68
CA GLU A 102 -5.23 4.19 12.55
C GLU A 102 -4.42 3.00 13.07
N THR A 103 -5.09 1.94 13.50
CA THR A 103 -4.45 0.73 14.03
C THR A 103 -5.39 -0.45 13.76
N LEU A 104 -4.85 -1.59 13.34
CA LEU A 104 -5.59 -2.84 13.52
C LEU A 104 -5.62 -3.08 15.03
N ALA A 105 -6.77 -2.90 15.67
CA ALA A 105 -6.97 -3.51 16.98
C ALA A 105 -6.61 -4.98 16.83
N GLU A 106 -5.57 -5.43 17.54
CA GLU A 106 -5.32 -6.86 17.61
C GLU A 106 -6.61 -7.48 18.16
N PRO A 107 -7.16 -8.52 17.52
CA PRO A 107 -8.29 -9.21 18.12
C PRO A 107 -7.81 -9.67 19.49
N GLU A 108 -8.46 -9.17 20.54
CA GLU A 108 -8.24 -9.65 21.90
C GLU A 108 -8.39 -11.16 21.86
N THR A 109 -7.28 -11.89 22.01
CA THR A 109 -7.31 -13.33 22.24
C THR A 109 -7.95 -13.51 23.61
N THR A 110 -9.27 -13.64 23.63
CA THR A 110 -10.01 -14.16 24.78
C THR A 110 -9.49 -15.58 25.02
N THR A 111 -8.69 -15.71 26.07
CA THR A 111 -8.26 -17.00 26.62
C THR A 111 -9.32 -17.49 27.59
#